data_AF-A0A6N8U514-F1
#
_entry.id   AF-A0A6N8U514-F1
#
_cell.length_a   1.000
_cell.length_b   1.000
_cell.length_c   1.000
_cell.angle_alpha   90.00
_cell.angle_beta   90.00
_cell.angle_gamma   90.00
#
_symmetry.space_group_name_H-M   'P 1'
#
loop_
_entity.id
_entity.type
_entity.pdbx_description
1 polymer ?
#
loop_
_entity_poly.entity_id
_entity_poly.type
_entity_poly.pdbx_seq_one_letter_code
_entity_poly.pdbx_strand_id
1 'polypeptide(L)'
;MKNLESPVTRLICFNHYKILSLLDPINRSSYNYYMDILVEGIQKRYPDILEMIDAEGVAVDVSDEVDLILEMFGKLEKSLDRLPVEVRSELVDKYHVYFGGFDCSSKVEHHCFTYYNFLKRHQKIKIQKRKGMHKKLSLYHYRQMMVTYRSLGYVTVLSADQIRRVCIRKGRESQLLRPMHISLPDTGGMNSVQLVKEDTFYLKE
;
A
#
# COMPACT_ATOMS: atom_id res chain seq x y z
N MET A 1 -4.86 7.76 20.62
CA MET A 1 -4.80 7.11 21.95
C MET A 1 -5.73 7.71 23.01
N LYS A 2 -6.28 8.92 22.81
CA LYS A 2 -7.18 9.60 23.77
C LYS A 2 -8.46 8.83 24.18
N ASN A 3 -8.89 7.81 23.42
CA ASN A 3 -10.17 7.13 23.68
C ASN A 3 -10.16 6.21 24.92
N LEU A 4 -9.02 5.62 25.29
CA LEU A 4 -8.86 4.79 26.50
C LEU A 4 -8.57 5.61 27.77
N GLU A 5 -8.42 6.93 27.65
CA GLU A 5 -8.31 7.83 28.82
C GLU A 5 -9.67 7.98 29.53
N SER A 6 -10.78 7.82 28.80
CA SER A 6 -12.13 7.84 29.36
C SER A 6 -12.37 6.61 30.26
N PRO A 7 -12.73 6.79 31.54
CA PRO A 7 -13.10 5.69 32.44
C PRO A 7 -14.25 4.82 31.89
N VAL A 8 -15.19 5.43 31.16
CA VAL A 8 -16.31 4.72 30.53
C VAL A 8 -15.82 3.76 29.45
N THR A 9 -14.91 4.21 28.58
CA THR A 9 -14.32 3.33 27.55
C THR A 9 -13.56 2.18 28.19
N ARG A 10 -12.80 2.45 29.27
CA ARG A 10 -12.08 1.41 30.01
C ARG A 10 -13.00 0.38 30.62
N LEU A 11 -14.13 0.81 31.19
CA LEU A 11 -15.15 -0.10 31.73
C LEU A 11 -15.76 -0.98 30.63
N ILE A 12 -16.05 -0.42 29.45
CA ILE A 12 -16.55 -1.19 28.30
C ILE A 12 -15.52 -2.24 27.86
N CYS A 13 -14.26 -1.84 27.68
CA CYS A 13 -13.19 -2.77 27.30
C CYS A 13 -12.98 -3.86 28.36
N PHE A 14 -13.01 -3.50 29.64
CA PHE A 14 -12.89 -4.45 30.75
C PHE A 14 -14.01 -5.49 30.69
N ASN A 15 -15.26 -5.06 30.54
CA ASN A 15 -16.40 -5.96 30.42
C ASN A 15 -16.25 -6.89 29.21
N HIS A 16 -15.74 -6.38 28.08
CA HIS A 16 -15.49 -7.19 26.89
C HIS A 16 -14.44 -8.28 27.13
N TYR A 17 -13.30 -7.95 27.72
CA TYR A 17 -12.27 -8.94 28.08
C TYR A 17 -12.74 -9.91 29.16
N LYS A 18 -13.59 -9.47 30.09
CA LYS A 18 -14.21 -10.36 31.07
C LYS A 18 -15.07 -11.41 30.38
N ILE A 19 -15.91 -11.01 29.42
CA ILE A 19 -16.71 -11.93 28.60
C ILE A 19 -15.80 -12.89 27.83
N LEU A 20 -14.76 -12.38 27.14
CA LEU A 20 -13.80 -13.21 26.41
C LEU A 20 -13.09 -14.23 27.31
N SER A 21 -12.72 -13.85 28.54
CA SER A 21 -12.09 -14.77 29.51
C SER A 21 -12.97 -15.94 29.96
N LEU A 22 -14.28 -15.78 29.83
CA LEU A 22 -15.26 -16.83 30.11
C LEU A 22 -15.50 -17.71 28.88
N LEU A 23 -15.52 -17.11 27.69
CA LEU A 23 -15.78 -17.80 26.42
C LEU A 23 -14.57 -18.56 25.88
N ASP A 24 -13.36 -18.05 26.11
CA ASP A 24 -12.12 -18.63 25.65
C ASP A 24 -11.13 -18.80 26.82
N PRO A 25 -11.22 -19.93 27.55
CA PRO A 25 -10.33 -20.22 28.66
C PRO A 25 -8.86 -20.37 28.25
N ILE A 26 -8.57 -20.68 26.98
CA ILE A 26 -7.21 -20.90 26.48
C ILE A 26 -6.41 -19.59 26.55
N ASN A 27 -7.05 -18.47 26.19
CA ASN A 27 -6.44 -17.14 26.20
C ASN A 27 -6.73 -16.33 27.47
N ARG A 28 -7.27 -16.96 28.52
CA ARG A 28 -7.68 -16.29 29.77
C ARG A 28 -6.57 -15.46 30.42
N SER A 29 -5.32 -15.93 30.39
CA SER A 29 -4.18 -15.21 30.95
C SER A 29 -3.95 -13.87 30.26
N SER A 30 -4.02 -13.83 28.93
CA SER A 30 -3.90 -12.60 28.13
C SER A 30 -5.04 -11.63 28.44
N TYR A 31 -6.28 -12.11 28.56
CA TYR A 31 -7.41 -11.27 28.92
C TYR A 31 -7.32 -10.70 30.33
N ASN A 32 -6.82 -11.47 31.30
CA ASN A 32 -6.54 -10.98 32.66
C ASN A 32 -5.49 -9.88 32.64
N TYR A 33 -4.40 -10.07 31.89
CA TYR A 33 -3.39 -9.02 31.71
C TYR A 33 -3.98 -7.73 31.15
N TYR A 34 -4.83 -7.80 30.12
CA TYR A 34 -5.50 -6.62 29.57
C TYR A 34 -6.48 -5.97 30.56
N MET A 35 -7.21 -6.77 31.34
CA MET A 35 -8.10 -6.26 32.39
C MET A 35 -7.33 -5.49 33.48
N ASP A 36 -6.19 -6.01 33.93
CA ASP A 36 -5.35 -5.34 34.93
C ASP A 36 -4.84 -3.98 34.42
N ILE A 37 -4.40 -3.92 33.15
CA ILE A 37 -3.98 -2.66 32.51
C ILE A 37 -5.12 -1.62 32.54
N LEU A 38 -6.36 -2.04 32.26
CA LEU A 38 -7.53 -1.15 32.19
C LEU A 38 -7.97 -0.64 33.57
N VAL A 39 -8.00 -1.53 34.57
CA VAL A 39 -8.40 -1.22 35.96
C VAL A 39 -7.42 -0.22 36.57
N GLU A 40 -6.12 -0.52 36.49
CA GLU A 40 -5.05 0.31 37.05
C GLU A 40 -4.75 1.56 36.19
N GLY A 41 -5.30 1.61 34.97
CA GLY A 41 -5.10 2.74 34.06
C GLY A 41 -3.65 2.90 33.61
N ILE A 42 -2.94 1.79 33.35
CA ILE A 42 -1.52 1.78 32.97
C ILE A 42 -1.37 2.26 31.52
N GLN A 43 -1.39 3.57 31.31
CA GLN A 43 -1.46 4.20 29.97
C GLN A 43 -0.33 3.75 29.03
N LYS A 44 0.87 3.52 29.56
CA LYS A 44 2.04 3.02 28.79
C LYS A 44 1.75 1.67 28.10
N ARG A 45 0.80 0.89 28.63
CA ARG A 45 0.44 -0.45 28.18
C ARG A 45 -0.85 -0.50 27.36
N TYR A 46 -1.49 0.64 27.09
CA TYR A 46 -2.66 0.68 26.21
C TYR A 46 -2.39 0.19 24.78
N PRO A 47 -1.18 0.34 24.18
CA PRO A 47 -0.89 -0.28 22.89
C PRO A 47 -1.06 -1.81 22.88
N ASP A 48 -0.71 -2.49 23.98
CA ASP A 48 -0.81 -3.96 24.11
C ASP A 48 -2.27 -4.44 24.01
N ILE A 49 -3.23 -3.61 24.43
CA ILE A 49 -4.67 -3.91 24.36
C ILE A 49 -5.15 -3.88 22.90
N LEU A 50 -4.53 -3.04 22.08
CA LEU A 50 -4.92 -2.78 20.69
C LEU A 50 -4.04 -3.52 19.68
N GLU A 51 -3.10 -4.36 20.10
CA GLU A 51 -2.16 -5.07 19.23
C GLU A 51 -2.86 -5.89 18.13
N MET A 52 -4.10 -6.34 18.38
CA MET A 52 -4.90 -7.10 17.41
C MET A 52 -5.52 -6.24 16.31
N ILE A 53 -5.49 -4.91 16.43
CA ILE A 53 -6.14 -3.97 15.52
C ILE A 53 -5.09 -2.96 15.05
N ASP A 54 -4.91 -2.87 13.74
CA ASP A 54 -4.10 -1.81 13.16
C ASP A 54 -4.75 -0.45 13.46
N ALA A 55 -4.06 0.37 14.27
CA ALA A 55 -4.58 1.63 14.78
C ALA A 55 -4.69 2.70 13.69
N GLU A 56 -3.87 2.62 12.64
CA GLU A 56 -3.97 3.53 11.49
C GLU A 56 -5.04 3.06 10.52
N GLY A 57 -5.19 1.75 10.38
CA GLY A 57 -6.12 1.14 9.44
C GLY A 57 -5.79 1.48 7.98
N VAL A 58 -6.61 0.99 7.05
CA VAL A 58 -6.48 1.34 5.63
C VAL A 58 -7.38 2.54 5.35
N ALA A 59 -6.78 3.66 4.96
CA ALA A 59 -7.51 4.85 4.55
C ALA A 59 -8.24 4.65 3.21
N VAL A 60 -9.35 5.39 3.01
CA VAL A 60 -10.23 5.25 1.83
C VAL A 60 -9.48 5.55 0.53
N ASP A 61 -8.63 6.57 0.52
CA ASP A 61 -7.81 6.96 -0.63
C ASP A 61 -6.83 5.86 -1.05
N VAL A 62 -6.27 5.12 -0.09
CA VAL A 62 -5.42 3.94 -0.34
C VAL A 62 -6.24 2.83 -0.98
N SER A 63 -7.46 2.57 -0.47
CA SER A 63 -8.36 1.58 -1.06
C SER A 63 -8.75 1.94 -2.50
N ASP A 64 -9.13 3.19 -2.75
CA ASP A 64 -9.47 3.70 -4.08
C ASP A 64 -8.28 3.59 -5.04
N GLU A 65 -7.08 3.92 -4.58
CA GLU A 65 -5.85 3.79 -5.37
C GLU A 65 -5.59 2.32 -5.78
N VAL A 66 -5.71 1.39 -4.83
CA VAL A 66 -5.54 -0.04 -5.12
C VAL A 66 -6.61 -0.53 -6.10
N ASP A 67 -7.87 -0.15 -5.91
CA ASP A 67 -8.97 -0.56 -6.81
C ASP A 67 -8.74 -0.06 -8.24
N LEU A 68 -8.28 1.18 -8.41
CA LEU A 68 -7.91 1.74 -9.71
C LEU A 68 -6.72 1.01 -10.35
N ILE A 69 -5.68 0.69 -9.57
CA ILE A 69 -4.53 -0.08 -10.08
C ILE A 69 -4.98 -1.47 -10.55
N LEU A 70 -5.82 -2.15 -9.77
CA LEU A 70 -6.34 -3.47 -10.12
C LEU A 70 -7.25 -3.40 -11.35
N GLU A 71 -8.07 -2.37 -11.48
CA GLU A 71 -8.90 -2.14 -12.66
C GLU A 71 -8.05 -1.97 -13.92
N MET A 72 -7.02 -1.11 -13.85
CA MET A 72 -6.07 -0.88 -14.95
C MET A 72 -5.44 -2.21 -15.41
N PHE A 73 -4.92 -3.02 -14.50
CA PHE A 73 -4.32 -4.32 -14.85
C PHE A 73 -5.36 -5.31 -15.37
N GLY A 74 -6.56 -5.34 -14.80
CA GLY A 74 -7.65 -6.17 -15.31
C GLY A 74 -8.02 -5.82 -16.76
N LYS A 75 -7.95 -4.54 -17.13
CA LYS A 75 -8.18 -4.08 -18.51
C LYS A 75 -7.00 -4.35 -19.43
N LEU A 76 -5.76 -4.23 -18.94
CA LEU A 76 -4.56 -4.62 -19.67
C LEU A 76 -4.59 -6.11 -20.04
N GLU A 77 -4.91 -7.00 -19.09
CA GLU A 77 -5.02 -8.44 -19.33
C GLU A 77 -6.10 -8.76 -20.37
N LYS A 78 -7.30 -8.18 -20.22
CA LYS A 78 -8.39 -8.34 -21.21
C LYS A 78 -7.99 -7.85 -22.60
N SER A 79 -7.21 -6.78 -22.67
CA SER A 79 -6.77 -6.21 -23.95
C SER A 79 -5.70 -7.08 -24.61
N LEU A 80 -4.75 -7.59 -23.82
CA LEU A 80 -3.74 -8.55 -24.29
C LEU A 80 -4.35 -9.83 -24.85
N ASP A 81 -5.39 -10.36 -24.20
CA ASP A 81 -6.02 -11.60 -24.62
C ASP A 81 -6.70 -11.47 -26.02
N ARG A 82 -7.01 -10.24 -26.45
CA ARG A 82 -7.58 -9.93 -27.78
C ARG A 82 -6.54 -9.67 -28.87
N LEU A 83 -5.25 -9.55 -28.52
CA LEU A 83 -4.18 -9.30 -29.49
C LEU A 83 -3.70 -10.61 -30.14
N PRO A 84 -3.15 -10.54 -31.38
CA PRO A 84 -2.44 -11.66 -32.00
C PRO A 84 -1.35 -12.22 -31.08
N VAL A 85 -1.11 -13.53 -31.17
CA VAL A 85 -0.20 -14.24 -30.25
C VAL A 85 1.22 -13.67 -30.32
N GLU A 86 1.67 -13.29 -31.50
CA GLU A 86 3.01 -12.75 -31.76
C GLU A 86 3.18 -11.40 -31.05
N VAL A 87 2.20 -10.51 -31.19
CA VAL A 87 2.19 -9.19 -30.54
C VAL A 87 2.08 -9.31 -29.03
N ARG A 88 1.23 -10.24 -28.57
CA ARG A 88 1.05 -10.50 -27.13
C ARG A 88 2.34 -10.99 -26.49
N SER A 89 3.00 -11.97 -27.09
CA SER A 89 4.29 -12.49 -26.62
C SER A 89 5.36 -11.40 -26.60
N GLU A 90 5.43 -10.57 -27.64
CA GLU A 90 6.35 -9.43 -27.70
C GLU A 90 6.14 -8.45 -26.53
N LEU A 91 4.88 -8.11 -26.22
CA LEU A 91 4.54 -7.20 -25.14
C LEU A 91 4.84 -7.81 -23.76
N VAL A 92 4.50 -9.08 -23.57
CA VAL A 92 4.78 -9.81 -22.33
C VAL A 92 6.28 -9.91 -22.07
N ASP A 93 7.09 -10.11 -23.09
CA ASP A 93 8.54 -10.21 -22.94
C ASP A 93 9.18 -8.87 -22.64
N LYS A 94 8.71 -7.78 -23.27
CA LYS A 94 9.35 -6.46 -23.18
C LYS A 94 8.79 -5.56 -22.09
N TYR A 95 7.57 -5.77 -21.60
CA TYR A 95 6.86 -4.84 -20.71
C TYR A 95 6.26 -5.52 -19.48
N HIS A 96 6.11 -4.75 -18.39
CA HIS A 96 5.37 -5.16 -17.20
C HIS A 96 3.87 -5.01 -17.43
N VAL A 97 3.26 -6.05 -17.96
CA VAL A 97 1.83 -6.04 -18.34
C VAL A 97 0.91 -6.78 -17.37
N TYR A 98 1.48 -7.54 -16.43
CA TYR A 98 0.74 -8.24 -15.37
C TYR A 98 0.99 -7.58 -14.02
N PHE A 99 -0.02 -7.62 -13.15
CA PHE A 99 0.09 -7.08 -11.81
C PHE A 99 1.05 -7.92 -10.95
N GLY A 100 2.08 -7.30 -10.41
CA GLY A 100 3.12 -7.95 -9.60
C GLY A 100 2.82 -8.05 -8.10
N GLY A 101 1.76 -7.38 -7.64
CA GLY A 101 1.47 -7.22 -6.21
C GLY A 101 2.19 -6.03 -5.59
N PHE A 102 2.02 -5.92 -4.27
CA PHE A 102 2.66 -4.93 -3.42
C PHE A 102 3.72 -5.59 -2.52
N ASP A 103 4.67 -4.81 -2.03
CA ASP A 103 5.68 -5.23 -1.08
C ASP A 103 5.20 -5.04 0.36
N CYS A 104 5.09 -6.13 1.12
CA CYS A 104 4.67 -6.09 2.52
C CYS A 104 5.73 -5.50 3.45
N SER A 105 7.00 -5.51 3.05
CA SER A 105 8.10 -4.99 3.85
C SER A 105 8.29 -3.48 3.70
N SER A 106 7.69 -2.88 2.66
CA SER A 106 7.71 -1.44 2.43
C SER A 106 6.65 -0.76 3.29
N LYS A 107 7.07 0.18 4.15
CA LYS A 107 6.14 1.02 4.92
C LYS A 107 5.15 1.78 4.03
N VAL A 108 5.59 2.20 2.84
CA VAL A 108 4.77 2.95 1.88
C VAL A 108 3.71 2.07 1.23
N GLU A 109 4.00 0.78 1.04
CA GLU A 109 3.07 -0.15 0.37
C GLU A 109 2.29 -1.03 1.35
N HIS A 110 2.57 -0.95 2.65
CA HIS A 110 1.98 -1.82 3.66
C HIS A 110 0.45 -1.81 3.61
N HIS A 111 -0.17 -0.63 3.64
CA HIS A 111 -1.64 -0.51 3.57
C HIS A 111 -2.20 -0.98 2.22
N CYS A 112 -1.51 -0.72 1.10
CA CYS A 112 -1.89 -1.23 -0.21
C CYS A 112 -1.87 -2.77 -0.24
N PHE A 113 -0.81 -3.38 0.32
CA PHE A 113 -0.66 -4.82 0.45
C PHE A 113 -1.76 -5.42 1.35
N THR A 114 -2.05 -4.78 2.49
CA THR A 114 -3.09 -5.21 3.43
C THR A 114 -4.46 -5.24 2.77
N TYR A 115 -4.85 -4.17 2.06
CA TYR A 115 -6.12 -4.12 1.34
C TYR A 115 -6.18 -5.11 0.16
N TYR A 116 -5.12 -5.20 -0.65
CA TYR A 116 -5.03 -6.19 -1.71
C TYR A 116 -5.20 -7.63 -1.19
N ASN A 117 -4.57 -7.96 -0.06
CA ASN A 117 -4.73 -9.27 0.55
C ASN A 117 -6.14 -9.50 1.10
N PHE A 118 -6.79 -8.47 1.64
CA PHE A 118 -8.20 -8.54 2.01
C PHE A 118 -9.06 -8.91 0.79
N LEU A 119 -8.94 -8.16 -0.31
CA LEU A 119 -9.68 -8.44 -1.55
C LEU A 119 -9.41 -9.86 -2.08
N LYS A 120 -8.15 -10.30 -2.01
CA LYS A 120 -7.72 -11.64 -2.43
C LYS A 120 -8.31 -12.75 -1.56
N ARG A 121 -8.31 -12.59 -0.23
CA ARG A 121 -8.91 -13.56 0.72
C ARG A 121 -10.41 -13.72 0.48
N HIS A 122 -11.09 -12.63 0.14
CA HIS A 122 -12.53 -12.61 -0.11
C HIS A 122 -12.91 -12.82 -1.60
N GLN A 123 -11.96 -13.28 -2.43
CA GLN A 123 -12.19 -13.58 -3.86
C GLN A 123 -12.79 -12.41 -4.66
N LYS A 124 -12.46 -11.17 -4.30
CA LYS A 124 -12.92 -9.95 -4.98
C LYS A 124 -12.03 -9.52 -6.14
N ILE A 125 -10.93 -10.23 -6.39
CA ILE A 125 -9.97 -9.91 -7.45
C ILE A 125 -10.18 -10.84 -8.65
N LYS A 126 -10.32 -10.24 -9.85
CA LYS A 126 -10.54 -10.96 -11.11
C LYS A 126 -9.29 -11.10 -12.00
N ILE A 127 -8.14 -10.65 -11.51
CA ILE A 127 -6.86 -10.65 -12.24
C ILE A 127 -6.27 -12.06 -12.23
N GLN A 128 -5.81 -12.54 -13.38
CA GLN A 128 -5.22 -13.88 -13.49
C GLN A 128 -3.86 -13.91 -12.81
N LYS A 129 -3.65 -14.84 -11.87
CA LYS A 129 -2.31 -15.11 -11.36
C LYS A 129 -1.50 -15.81 -12.45
N ARG A 130 -0.64 -15.07 -13.16
CA ARG A 130 0.36 -15.69 -14.03
C ARG A 130 1.63 -15.97 -13.25
N LYS A 131 2.03 -17.26 -13.21
CA LYS A 131 3.29 -17.69 -12.59
C LYS A 131 4.45 -17.25 -13.48
N GLY A 132 5.30 -16.41 -12.95
CA GLY A 132 6.51 -15.92 -13.62
C GLY A 132 7.06 -14.76 -12.80
N MET A 133 8.18 -14.99 -12.11
CA MET A 133 8.86 -13.99 -11.29
C MET A 133 9.33 -12.84 -12.19
N HIS A 134 8.52 -11.80 -12.31
CA HIS A 134 9.01 -10.49 -12.73
C HIS A 134 9.21 -9.66 -11.46
N LYS A 135 10.31 -8.89 -11.44
CA LYS A 135 10.57 -7.91 -10.37
C LYS A 135 9.29 -7.15 -10.10
N LYS A 136 8.86 -7.14 -8.83
CA LYS A 136 7.68 -6.39 -8.42
C LYS A 136 7.91 -4.92 -8.74
N LEU A 137 7.00 -4.34 -9.52
CA LEU A 137 6.91 -2.89 -9.62
C LEU A 137 6.51 -2.35 -8.25
N SER A 138 7.13 -1.24 -7.84
CA SER A 138 6.72 -0.51 -6.65
C SER A 138 5.46 0.33 -6.92
N LEU A 139 4.82 0.80 -5.86
CA LEU A 139 3.67 1.71 -5.91
C LEU A 139 3.94 2.96 -6.75
N TYR A 140 5.16 3.49 -6.68
CA TYR A 140 5.57 4.61 -7.52
C TYR A 140 5.43 4.30 -9.02
N HIS A 141 5.84 3.11 -9.44
CA HIS A 141 5.70 2.68 -10.83
C HIS A 141 4.23 2.55 -11.23
N TYR A 142 3.37 1.99 -10.36
CA TYR A 142 1.95 1.92 -10.62
C TYR A 142 1.32 3.31 -10.77
N ARG A 143 1.70 4.27 -9.91
CA ARG A 143 1.27 5.68 -10.03
C ARG A 143 1.66 6.30 -11.37
N GLN A 144 2.87 6.04 -11.86
CA GLN A 144 3.30 6.51 -13.19
C GLN A 144 2.47 5.90 -14.32
N MET A 145 2.21 4.58 -14.26
CA MET A 145 1.32 3.91 -15.23
C MET A 145 -0.09 4.52 -15.20
N MET A 146 -0.60 4.83 -14.00
CA MET A 146 -1.92 5.43 -13.81
C MET A 146 -2.06 6.82 -14.44
N VAL A 147 -1.01 7.65 -14.42
CA VAL A 147 -1.03 8.98 -15.07
C VAL A 147 -1.30 8.83 -16.57
N THR A 148 -0.60 7.93 -17.24
CA THR A 148 -0.81 7.67 -18.67
C THR A 148 -2.16 6.99 -18.91
N TYR A 149 -2.53 6.03 -18.06
CA TYR A 149 -3.78 5.27 -18.17
C TYR A 149 -5.03 6.15 -18.06
N ARG A 150 -5.03 7.17 -17.19
CA ARG A 150 -6.17 8.09 -17.02
C ARG A 150 -6.59 8.77 -18.32
N SER A 151 -5.64 9.12 -19.18
CA SER A 151 -5.93 9.69 -20.52
C SER A 151 -6.66 8.71 -21.46
N LEU A 152 -6.63 7.41 -21.16
CA LEU A 152 -7.20 6.32 -21.96
C LEU A 152 -8.45 5.71 -21.32
N GLY A 153 -8.99 6.32 -20.25
CA GLY A 153 -10.09 5.76 -19.44
C GLY A 153 -11.33 5.36 -20.24
N TYR A 154 -11.68 6.14 -21.28
CA TYR A 154 -12.87 5.92 -22.11
C TYR A 154 -12.79 4.71 -23.05
N VAL A 155 -11.59 4.21 -23.35
CA VAL A 155 -11.42 3.14 -24.34
C VAL A 155 -11.71 1.80 -23.68
N THR A 156 -12.54 0.92 -24.23
CA THR A 156 -12.86 -0.37 -23.60
C THR A 156 -11.73 -1.40 -23.72
N VAL A 157 -10.97 -1.36 -24.81
CA VAL A 157 -9.86 -2.28 -25.12
C VAL A 157 -8.65 -1.48 -25.61
N LEU A 158 -7.50 -1.74 -25.02
CA LEU A 158 -6.25 -1.06 -25.37
C LEU A 158 -5.58 -1.76 -26.57
N SER A 159 -5.17 -0.95 -27.55
CA SER A 159 -4.29 -1.39 -28.65
C SER A 159 -2.88 -1.67 -28.15
N ALA A 160 -2.08 -2.38 -28.95
CA ALA A 160 -0.68 -2.67 -28.62
C ALA A 160 0.13 -1.38 -28.33
N ASP A 161 -0.08 -0.30 -29.09
CA ASP A 161 0.62 0.96 -28.87
C ASP A 161 0.18 1.66 -27.59
N GLN A 162 -1.10 1.57 -27.23
CA GLN A 162 -1.59 2.08 -25.95
C GLN A 162 -1.00 1.29 -24.77
N ILE A 163 -0.88 -0.04 -24.89
CA ILE A 163 -0.22 -0.87 -23.89
C ILE A 163 1.26 -0.48 -23.75
N ARG A 164 1.98 -0.26 -24.86
CA ARG A 164 3.39 0.20 -24.84
C ARG A 164 3.56 1.57 -24.17
N ARG A 165 2.56 2.45 -24.27
CA ARG A 165 2.57 3.77 -23.63
C ARG A 165 2.30 3.68 -22.13
N VAL A 166 1.36 2.84 -21.72
CA VAL A 166 0.97 2.70 -20.30
C VAL A 166 2.00 1.89 -19.52
N CYS A 167 2.46 0.76 -20.07
CA CYS A 167 3.29 -0.18 -19.34
C CYS A 167 4.76 0.21 -19.35
N ILE A 168 5.43 -0.05 -18.22
CA ILE A 168 6.86 0.18 -18.08
C ILE A 168 7.63 -0.95 -18.78
N ARG A 169 8.62 -0.57 -19.57
CA ARG A 169 9.52 -1.52 -20.24
C ARG A 169 10.42 -2.20 -19.21
N LYS A 170 10.56 -3.52 -19.30
CA LYS A 170 11.46 -4.31 -18.45
C LYS A 170 12.90 -3.83 -18.63
N GLY A 171 13.63 -3.66 -17.53
CA GLY A 171 14.99 -3.10 -17.51
C GLY A 171 15.06 -1.57 -17.40
N ARG A 172 13.94 -0.84 -17.45
CA ARG A 172 13.88 0.62 -17.23
C ARG A 172 13.26 1.02 -15.89
N GLU A 173 13.02 0.07 -14.99
CA GLU A 173 12.38 0.32 -13.70
C GLU A 173 13.24 1.28 -12.85
N SER A 174 14.54 1.03 -12.75
CA SER A 174 15.46 1.84 -11.95
C SER A 174 15.65 3.28 -12.45
N GLN A 175 15.32 3.56 -13.72
CA GLN A 175 15.42 4.91 -14.29
C GLN A 175 14.28 5.81 -13.80
N LEU A 176 13.15 5.22 -13.44
CA LEU A 176 11.97 5.94 -12.97
C LEU A 176 12.04 6.26 -11.47
N LEU A 177 12.85 5.51 -10.71
CA LEU A 177 13.07 5.76 -9.27
C LEU A 177 13.99 6.94 -8.97
N ARG A 178 14.65 7.53 -9.99
CA ARG A 178 15.43 8.75 -9.80
C ARG A 178 14.47 9.94 -9.83
N PRO A 179 14.51 10.84 -8.84
CA PRO A 179 13.93 12.16 -9.02
C PRO A 179 14.56 12.72 -10.29
N MET A 180 13.75 13.05 -11.30
CA MET A 180 14.23 13.95 -12.33
C MET A 180 14.63 15.23 -11.60
N HIS A 181 15.93 15.49 -11.51
CA HIS A 181 16.41 16.85 -11.37
C HIS A 181 15.90 17.59 -12.61
N ILE A 182 14.72 18.19 -12.48
CA ILE A 182 14.27 19.21 -13.40
C ILE A 182 15.19 20.39 -13.10
N SER A 183 16.31 20.47 -13.80
CA SER A 183 17.02 21.71 -13.99
C SER A 183 16.09 22.62 -14.77
N LEU A 184 15.29 23.42 -14.04
CA LEU A 184 14.69 24.61 -14.61
C LEU A 184 15.84 25.49 -15.15
N PRO A 185 15.77 25.97 -16.40
CA PRO A 185 16.76 26.93 -16.88
C PRO A 185 16.65 28.19 -16.03
N ASP A 186 17.81 28.65 -15.54
CA ASP A 186 18.01 29.90 -14.84
C ASP A 186 17.26 31.03 -15.56
N THR A 187 16.16 31.48 -14.96
CA THR A 187 15.62 32.81 -15.21
C THR A 187 15.81 33.57 -13.91
N GLY A 188 16.77 34.49 -13.96
CA GLY A 188 17.29 35.21 -12.81
C GLY A 188 16.23 35.93 -12.00
N GLY A 189 16.45 35.97 -10.69
CA GLY A 189 15.63 36.71 -9.76
C GLY A 189 15.86 36.25 -8.32
N MET A 190 16.78 36.93 -7.65
CA MET A 190 17.10 36.87 -6.22
C MET A 190 15.93 36.44 -5.32
N ASN A 191 16.15 35.41 -4.49
CA ASN A 191 16.02 35.52 -3.04
C ASN A 191 16.58 34.26 -2.36
N SER A 192 17.61 34.47 -1.53
CA SER A 192 18.26 33.47 -0.70
C SER A 192 17.30 32.93 0.37
N VAL A 193 17.04 31.63 0.36
CA VAL A 193 16.50 30.91 1.52
C VAL A 193 17.59 29.99 2.05
N GLN A 194 18.05 30.29 3.26
CA GLN A 194 19.08 29.55 3.98
C GLN A 194 18.58 28.15 4.34
N LEU A 195 19.36 27.14 3.94
CA LEU A 195 19.25 25.77 4.47
C LEU A 195 19.77 25.77 5.92
N VAL A 196 18.86 25.51 6.86
CA VAL A 196 19.18 25.17 8.25
C VAL A 196 19.91 23.82 8.24
N LYS A 197 21.15 23.82 8.71
CA LYS A 197 21.93 22.58 8.94
C LYS A 197 21.35 21.86 10.16
N GLU A 198 21.04 20.58 10.01
CA GLU A 198 20.78 19.69 11.13
C GLU A 198 22.10 19.40 11.86
N ASP A 199 22.18 19.84 13.12
CA ASP A 199 23.27 19.50 14.02
C ASP A 199 23.08 18.07 14.54
N THR A 200 24.00 17.19 14.13
CA THR A 200 24.23 15.87 14.75
C THR A 200 24.73 16.05 16.19
N PHE A 201 23.87 15.77 17.17
CA PHE A 201 24.29 15.61 18.57
C PHE A 201 24.82 14.19 18.81
N TYR A 202 26.14 14.10 19.00
CA TYR A 202 26.79 12.97 19.65
C TYR A 202 26.66 13.14 21.16
N LEU A 203 25.97 12.20 21.83
CA LEU A 203 26.07 12.05 23.29
C LEU A 203 27.30 11.20 23.61
N LYS A 204 28.23 11.79 24.34
CA LYS A 204 29.26 11.10 25.13
C LYS A 204 28.95 11.31 26.60
N GLU A 205 29.21 10.24 27.35
CA GLU A 205 29.12 10.00 28.80
C GLU A 205 27.73 9.61 29.33
#